data_AF-A0A7S2VQC9-F1
#
_entry.id   AF-A0A7S2VQC9-F1
#
_cell.length_a   1.000
_cell.length_b   1.000
_cell.length_c   1.000
_cell.angle_alpha   90.00
_cell.angle_beta   90.00
_cell.angle_gamma   90.00
#
_symmetry.space_group_name_H-M   'P 1'
#
loop_
_entity.id
_entity.type
_entity.pdbx_description
1 polymer ?
#
loop_
_entity_poly.entity_id
_entity_poly.type
_entity_poly.pdbx_seq_one_letter_code
_entity_poly.pdbx_strand_id
1 'polypeptide(L)'
;ANSDLQAYAVGPWTPCSCYQQCMRGLRTRVVSCTAQRCREPKPAELEVCVCAHCAACEVNMRLMLLAGIYLAQALIAFLVFVCYLRATHGTEDDYIQLRIGQRISGFFNRMLPRLLKLLVLLQLFQVLWLFNDTWLSIYQFELGLQSASAMKDCWACLELRQGSLVALSLLLFQILMVACVKVQARKPDWLYAPKRVSGGFVV
;
A
#
# COMPACT_ATOMS: atom_id res chain seq x y z
N ALA A 1 52.71 -16.82 11.68
CA ALA A 1 52.19 -18.19 11.84
C ALA A 1 51.08 -18.55 10.83
N ASN A 2 50.14 -17.64 10.46
CA ASN A 2 49.09 -17.93 9.46
C ASN A 2 49.41 -17.50 8.02
N SER A 3 50.56 -16.87 7.76
CA SER A 3 50.99 -16.40 6.42
C SER A 3 51.53 -17.52 5.54
N ASP A 4 51.97 -18.63 6.12
CA ASP A 4 52.76 -19.67 5.45
C ASP A 4 51.91 -20.90 5.07
N LEU A 5 50.61 -20.88 5.44
CA LEU A 5 49.64 -21.92 5.09
C LEU A 5 49.07 -21.68 3.69
N GLN A 6 48.80 -22.76 2.95
CA GLN A 6 48.21 -22.65 1.61
C GLN A 6 46.85 -21.95 1.65
N ALA A 7 46.60 -21.13 0.63
CA ALA A 7 45.31 -20.50 0.41
C ALA A 7 44.28 -21.53 -0.08
N TYR A 8 43.01 -21.32 0.27
CA TYR A 8 41.91 -22.14 -0.25
C TYR A 8 41.78 -22.00 -1.77
N ALA A 9 41.52 -23.12 -2.45
CA ALA A 9 41.09 -23.10 -3.84
C ALA A 9 39.60 -22.73 -3.88
N VAL A 10 39.28 -21.62 -4.53
CA VAL A 10 37.92 -21.06 -4.58
C VAL A 10 37.38 -21.18 -6.00
N GLY A 11 36.33 -21.98 -6.17
CA GLY A 11 35.61 -22.11 -7.44
C GLY A 11 34.70 -20.91 -7.75
N PRO A 12 34.18 -20.84 -8.99
CA PRO A 12 33.20 -19.82 -9.36
C PRO A 12 31.89 -20.00 -8.58
N TRP A 13 31.16 -18.91 -8.42
CA TRP A 13 29.82 -18.96 -7.86
C TRP A 13 28.85 -19.68 -8.81
N THR A 14 27.99 -20.53 -8.23
CA THR A 14 26.85 -21.09 -8.96
C THR A 14 25.84 -19.99 -9.30
N PRO A 15 24.97 -20.20 -10.31
CA PRO A 15 23.81 -19.34 -10.51
C PRO A 15 22.97 -19.23 -9.23
N CYS A 16 22.32 -18.07 -9.07
CA CYS A 16 21.50 -17.77 -7.91
C CYS A 16 20.28 -18.71 -7.87
N SER A 17 20.15 -19.48 -6.79
CA SER A 17 19.00 -20.36 -6.57
C SER A 17 17.93 -19.62 -5.77
N CYS A 18 16.76 -19.44 -6.39
CA CYS A 18 15.64 -18.69 -5.84
C CYS A 18 14.55 -19.66 -5.37
N TYR A 19 14.54 -19.99 -4.07
CA TYR A 19 13.56 -20.92 -3.50
C TYR A 19 12.16 -20.30 -3.38
N GLN A 20 12.09 -18.97 -3.27
CA GLN A 20 10.84 -18.22 -3.26
C GLN A 20 10.95 -17.04 -4.23
N GLN A 21 9.83 -16.69 -4.86
CA GLN A 21 9.78 -15.73 -5.97
C GLN A 21 10.25 -14.33 -5.59
N CYS A 22 10.11 -13.93 -4.31
CA CYS A 22 10.47 -12.58 -3.84
C CYS A 22 11.29 -12.54 -2.55
N MET A 23 12.05 -13.60 -2.28
CA MET A 23 13.10 -13.57 -1.28
C MET A 23 14.48 -13.54 -1.93
N ARG A 24 15.49 -13.16 -1.15
CA ARG A 24 16.87 -13.27 -1.59
C ARG A 24 17.19 -14.74 -1.84
N GLY A 25 17.83 -15.01 -2.98
CA GLY A 25 18.30 -16.34 -3.32
C GLY A 25 19.63 -16.65 -2.64
N LEU A 26 20.09 -17.88 -2.83
CA LEU A 26 21.38 -18.34 -2.35
C LEU A 26 22.21 -18.80 -3.53
N ARG A 27 23.49 -18.43 -3.54
CA ARG A 27 24.49 -19.00 -4.42
C ARG A 27 25.57 -19.67 -3.60
N THR A 28 26.04 -20.79 -4.10
CA THR A 28 27.09 -21.58 -3.47
C THR A 28 28.34 -21.55 -4.32
N ARG A 29 29.51 -21.74 -3.71
CA ARG A 29 30.74 -22.04 -4.44
C ARG A 29 31.50 -23.12 -3.72
N VAL A 30 32.26 -23.89 -4.49
CA VAL A 30 33.13 -24.91 -3.93
C VAL A 30 34.38 -24.24 -3.38
N VAL A 31 34.66 -24.47 -2.09
CA VAL A 31 35.89 -24.06 -1.42
C VAL A 31 36.61 -25.33 -0.98
N SER A 32 37.75 -25.64 -1.59
CA SER A 32 38.52 -26.83 -1.23
C SER A 32 39.89 -26.45 -0.67
N CYS A 33 40.36 -27.25 0.29
CA CYS A 33 41.72 -27.18 0.82
C CYS A 33 42.45 -28.44 0.39
N THR A 34 43.48 -28.30 -0.44
CA THR A 34 44.32 -29.41 -0.90
C THR A 34 45.38 -29.83 0.12
N ALA A 35 45.57 -29.05 1.19
CA ALA A 35 46.54 -29.30 2.25
C ALA A 35 45.89 -29.83 3.55
N GLN A 36 46.70 -30.33 4.49
CA GLN A 36 46.23 -30.74 5.81
C GLN A 36 45.69 -29.57 6.66
N ARG A 37 46.18 -28.34 6.43
CA ARG A 37 45.69 -27.10 7.06
C ARG A 37 45.79 -25.93 6.07
N CYS A 38 44.70 -25.18 5.93
CA CYS A 38 44.62 -23.96 5.12
C CYS A 38 44.48 -22.72 6.01
N ARG A 39 44.79 -21.56 5.44
CA ARG A 39 44.76 -20.26 6.14
C ARG A 39 43.37 -19.86 6.59
N GLU A 40 43.20 -19.56 7.88
CA GLU A 40 41.95 -18.98 8.41
C GLU A 40 41.87 -17.45 8.19
N PRO A 41 40.68 -16.87 7.97
CA PRO A 41 39.36 -17.50 7.96
C PRO A 41 39.03 -18.22 6.63
N LYS A 42 38.23 -19.29 6.73
CA LYS A 42 37.68 -19.99 5.56
C LYS A 42 36.81 -19.02 4.74
N PRO A 43 37.03 -18.89 3.42
CA PRO A 43 36.18 -18.03 2.59
C PRO A 43 34.75 -18.58 2.56
N ALA A 44 33.76 -17.68 2.49
CA ALA A 44 32.35 -18.06 2.53
C ALA A 44 32.00 -18.99 1.35
N GLU A 45 31.34 -20.11 1.66
CA GLU A 45 30.82 -21.07 0.67
C GLU A 45 29.41 -20.71 0.19
N LEU A 46 28.71 -19.89 0.98
CA LEU A 46 27.34 -19.45 0.75
C LEU A 46 27.31 -17.92 0.73
N GLU A 47 26.61 -17.37 -0.26
CA GLU A 47 26.35 -15.94 -0.34
C GLU A 47 24.90 -15.69 -0.75
N VAL A 48 24.34 -14.61 -0.19
CA VAL A 48 22.99 -14.16 -0.50
C VAL A 48 23.03 -13.38 -1.82
N CYS A 49 22.17 -13.76 -2.77
CA CYS A 49 22.08 -13.12 -4.08
C CYS A 49 20.66 -12.56 -4.34
N VAL A 50 20.56 -11.54 -5.19
CA VAL A 50 19.29 -10.94 -5.57
C VAL A 50 18.76 -11.64 -6.82
N CYS A 51 17.57 -12.23 -6.70
CA CYS A 51 16.88 -12.85 -7.83
C CYS A 51 16.32 -11.77 -8.76
N ALA A 52 16.76 -11.76 -10.02
CA ALA A 52 16.34 -10.77 -11.02
C ALA A 52 14.81 -10.75 -11.25
N HIS A 53 14.17 -11.91 -11.06
CA HIS A 53 12.73 -12.12 -11.18
C HIS A 53 11.89 -11.24 -10.25
N CYS A 54 12.35 -10.99 -9.01
CA CYS A 54 11.61 -10.13 -8.07
C CYS A 54 11.96 -8.64 -8.23
N ALA A 55 13.22 -8.34 -8.58
CA ALA A 55 13.67 -6.96 -8.76
C ALA A 55 12.92 -6.24 -9.90
N ALA A 56 12.44 -7.00 -10.89
CA ALA A 56 11.68 -6.44 -12.02
C ALA A 56 10.24 -6.05 -11.66
N CYS A 57 9.65 -6.60 -10.59
CA CYS A 57 8.23 -6.39 -10.27
C CYS A 57 8.00 -5.27 -9.24
N GLU A 58 9.06 -4.71 -8.61
CA GLU A 58 9.05 -3.64 -7.58
C GLU A 58 7.90 -3.73 -6.54
N VAL A 59 7.43 -4.95 -6.27
CA VAL A 59 6.19 -5.20 -5.51
C VAL A 59 6.32 -4.70 -4.08
N ASN A 60 7.51 -4.85 -3.48
CA ASN A 60 7.74 -4.49 -2.09
C ASN A 60 7.58 -2.97 -1.85
N MET A 61 8.12 -2.13 -2.76
CA MET A 61 7.95 -0.68 -2.69
C MET A 61 6.48 -0.29 -2.78
N ARG A 62 5.72 -0.96 -3.65
CA ARG A 62 4.30 -0.67 -3.87
C ARG A 62 3.42 -1.13 -2.73
N LEU A 63 3.71 -2.29 -2.14
CA LEU A 63 3.05 -2.78 -0.92
C LEU A 63 3.34 -1.85 0.26
N MET A 64 4.59 -1.40 0.40
CA MET A 64 4.98 -0.46 1.45
C MET A 64 4.25 0.89 1.28
N LEU A 65 4.18 1.41 0.06
CA LEU A 65 3.43 2.63 -0.24
C LEU A 65 1.92 2.46 0.03
N LEU A 66 1.33 1.32 -0.36
CA LEU A 66 -0.07 1.00 -0.08
C LEU A 66 -0.34 0.93 1.43
N ALA A 67 0.53 0.27 2.20
CA ALA A 67 0.45 0.21 3.66
C ALA A 67 0.55 1.61 4.28
N GLY A 68 1.45 2.46 3.78
CA GLY A 68 1.58 3.86 4.20
C GLY A 68 0.30 4.67 3.97
N ILE A 69 -0.37 4.47 2.82
CA ILE A 69 -1.65 5.11 2.51
C ILE A 69 -2.73 4.66 3.50
N TYR A 70 -2.84 3.36 3.78
CA TYR A 70 -3.82 2.84 4.75
C TYR A 70 -3.59 3.39 6.17
N LEU A 71 -2.34 3.46 6.61
CA LEU A 71 -1.99 4.05 7.92
C LEU A 71 -2.35 5.54 7.97
N ALA A 72 -2.05 6.30 6.92
CA ALA A 72 -2.42 7.70 6.82
C ALA A 72 -3.94 7.87 6.90
N GLN A 73 -4.71 7.08 6.14
CA GLN A 73 -6.16 7.11 6.18
C GLN A 73 -6.72 6.78 7.57
N ALA A 74 -6.18 5.78 8.25
CA ALA A 74 -6.59 5.41 9.60
C ALA A 74 -6.35 6.55 10.61
N LEU A 75 -5.17 7.17 10.55
CA LEU A 75 -4.82 8.31 11.41
C LEU A 75 -5.75 9.51 11.17
N ILE A 76 -6.05 9.80 9.91
CA ILE A 76 -6.94 10.88 9.50
C ILE A 76 -8.38 10.61 9.94
N ALA A 77 -8.88 9.39 9.75
CA ALA A 77 -10.20 8.98 10.21
C ALA A 77 -10.32 9.08 11.74
N PHE A 78 -9.28 8.68 12.47
CA PHE A 78 -9.22 8.82 13.92
C PHE A 78 -9.27 10.29 14.36
N LEU A 79 -8.53 11.18 13.70
CA LEU A 79 -8.58 12.62 13.98
C LEU A 79 -9.98 13.21 13.75
N VAL A 80 -10.67 12.80 12.69
CA VAL A 80 -12.07 13.23 12.45
C VAL A 80 -12.98 12.74 13.54
N PHE A 81 -12.84 11.47 13.94
CA PHE A 81 -13.65 10.88 14.98
C PHE A 81 -13.48 11.64 16.30
N VAL A 82 -12.25 11.96 16.70
CA VAL A 82 -11.97 12.78 17.90
C VAL A 82 -12.56 14.19 17.76
N CYS A 83 -12.40 14.84 16.60
CA CYS A 83 -13.00 16.14 16.34
C CYS A 83 -14.54 16.10 16.43
N TYR A 84 -15.15 15.02 15.93
CA TYR A 84 -16.60 14.81 15.98
C TYR A 84 -17.09 14.61 17.42
N LEU A 85 -16.44 13.73 18.19
CA LEU A 85 -16.76 13.52 19.61
C LEU A 85 -16.66 14.83 20.41
N ARG A 86 -15.62 15.64 20.12
CA ARG A 86 -15.49 16.95 20.77
C ARG A 86 -16.62 17.89 20.39
N ALA A 87 -17.04 17.91 19.13
CA ALA A 87 -18.13 18.75 18.65
C ALA A 87 -19.49 18.34 19.26
N THR A 88 -19.72 17.04 19.50
CA THR A 88 -20.96 16.55 20.12
C THR A 88 -21.08 16.87 21.61
N HIS A 89 -19.94 17.05 22.31
CA HIS A 89 -19.94 17.39 23.73
C HIS A 89 -19.92 18.91 24.02
N GLY A 90 -19.72 19.77 23.01
CA GLY A 90 -19.69 21.22 23.19
C GLY A 90 -21.09 21.82 23.34
N THR A 91 -21.31 22.61 24.38
CA THR A 91 -22.53 23.40 24.58
C THR A 91 -22.53 24.67 23.73
N GLU A 92 -23.71 25.24 23.42
CA GLU A 92 -23.81 26.43 22.55
C GLU A 92 -22.95 27.63 23.03
N ASP A 93 -22.75 27.76 24.34
CA ASP A 93 -21.92 28.80 24.96
C ASP A 93 -20.42 28.71 24.58
N ASP A 94 -19.91 27.50 24.29
CA ASP A 94 -18.51 27.30 23.91
C ASP A 94 -18.19 27.84 22.51
N TYR A 95 -19.20 28.15 21.71
CA TYR A 95 -19.03 28.74 20.38
C TYR A 95 -18.93 30.28 20.40
N ILE A 96 -19.25 30.91 21.54
CA ILE A 96 -19.21 32.37 21.71
C ILE A 96 -17.76 32.84 21.94
N GLN A 97 -16.94 32.04 22.62
CA GLN A 97 -15.51 32.33 22.85
C GLN A 97 -14.60 31.34 22.13
N LEU A 98 -14.32 31.64 20.85
CA LEU A 98 -13.43 30.82 20.01
C LEU A 98 -12.00 30.77 20.55
N ARG A 99 -11.70 29.76 21.37
CA ARG A 99 -10.33 29.48 21.84
C ARG A 99 -9.45 29.01 20.67
N ILE A 100 -8.14 29.22 20.78
CA ILE A 100 -7.15 28.84 19.73
C ILE A 100 -7.28 27.37 19.31
N GLY A 101 -7.56 26.45 20.25
CA GLY A 101 -7.80 25.04 19.95
C GLY A 101 -9.00 24.77 19.04
N GLN A 102 -10.08 25.55 19.15
CA GLN A 102 -11.25 25.43 18.27
C GLN A 102 -10.96 25.97 16.86
N ARG A 103 -10.14 27.02 16.74
CA ARG A 103 -9.69 27.53 15.43
C ARG A 103 -8.87 26.48 14.68
N ILE A 104 -7.96 25.80 15.37
CA ILE A 104 -7.14 24.72 14.80
C ILE A 104 -8.04 23.54 14.40
N SER A 105 -8.97 23.12 15.27
CA SER A 105 -9.91 22.04 14.96
C SER A 105 -10.81 22.37 13.76
N GLY A 106 -11.29 23.62 13.65
CA GLY A 106 -12.06 24.10 12.51
C GLY A 106 -11.27 24.07 11.18
N PHE A 107 -9.99 24.43 11.22
CA PHE A 107 -9.10 24.32 10.07
C PHE A 107 -8.95 22.85 9.62
N PHE A 108 -8.68 21.94 10.56
CA PHE A 108 -8.61 20.51 10.27
C PHE A 108 -9.92 20.00 9.69
N ASN A 109 -11.07 20.29 10.30
CA ASN A 109 -12.37 19.83 9.79
C ASN A 109 -12.69 20.32 8.36
N ARG A 110 -12.10 21.44 7.92
CA ARG A 110 -12.28 21.95 6.54
C ARG A 110 -11.29 21.38 5.53
N MET A 111 -10.08 21.04 5.97
CA MET A 111 -9.01 20.51 5.11
C MET A 111 -9.07 18.99 4.98
N LEU A 112 -9.44 18.32 6.07
CA LEU A 112 -9.37 16.88 6.23
C LEU A 112 -10.32 16.11 5.29
N PRO A 113 -11.57 16.55 5.03
CA PRO A 113 -12.42 15.90 4.02
C PRO A 113 -11.84 15.96 2.59
N ARG A 114 -11.09 17.02 2.25
CA ARG A 114 -10.42 17.13 0.95
C ARG A 114 -9.21 16.19 0.88
N LEU A 115 -8.44 16.13 1.95
CA LEU A 115 -7.26 15.27 2.03
C LEU A 115 -7.64 13.78 2.03
N LEU A 116 -8.72 13.41 2.71
CA LEU A 116 -9.28 12.05 2.68
C LEU A 116 -9.69 11.64 1.25
N LYS A 117 -10.38 12.52 0.51
CA LYS A 117 -10.74 12.25 -0.89
C LYS A 117 -9.51 12.03 -1.77
N LEU A 118 -8.46 12.82 -1.57
CA LEU A 118 -7.21 12.68 -2.32
C LEU A 118 -6.50 11.36 -1.99
N LEU A 119 -6.46 10.95 -0.72
CA LEU A 119 -5.93 9.65 -0.29
C LEU A 119 -6.71 8.47 -0.86
N VAL A 120 -8.04 8.54 -0.88
CA VAL A 120 -8.87 7.48 -1.48
C VAL A 120 -8.65 7.39 -2.99
N LEU A 121 -8.49 8.53 -3.68
CA LEU A 121 -8.16 8.54 -5.11
C LEU A 121 -6.78 7.94 -5.38
N LEU A 122 -5.79 8.26 -4.56
CA LEU A 122 -4.45 7.67 -4.64
C LEU A 122 -4.49 6.16 -4.38
N GLN A 123 -5.25 5.71 -3.38
CA GLN A 123 -5.46 4.30 -3.09
C GLN A 123 -6.13 3.58 -4.26
N LEU A 124 -7.18 4.17 -4.86
CA LEU A 124 -7.85 3.63 -6.05
C LEU A 124 -6.84 3.42 -7.18
N PHE A 125 -6.03 4.43 -7.48
CA PHE A 125 -4.99 4.35 -8.50
C PHE A 125 -3.99 3.23 -8.20
N GLN A 126 -3.54 3.13 -6.95
CA GLN A 126 -2.57 2.11 -6.54
C GLN A 126 -3.11 0.69 -6.62
N VAL A 127 -4.38 0.49 -6.24
CA VAL A 127 -5.05 -0.83 -6.35
C VAL A 127 -5.25 -1.20 -7.80
N LEU A 128 -5.67 -0.27 -8.67
CA LEU A 128 -5.80 -0.51 -10.10
C LEU A 128 -4.45 -0.83 -10.76
N TRP A 129 -3.39 -0.12 -10.38
CA TRP A 129 -2.04 -0.41 -10.86
C TRP A 129 -1.61 -1.82 -10.41
N LEU A 130 -1.76 -2.16 -9.13
CA LEU A 130 -1.41 -3.49 -8.61
C LEU A 130 -2.19 -4.60 -9.32
N PHE A 131 -3.48 -4.35 -9.59
CA PHE A 131 -4.35 -5.27 -10.32
C PHE A 131 -3.89 -5.42 -11.77
N ASN A 132 -3.50 -4.34 -12.43
CA ASN A 132 -2.99 -4.36 -13.79
C ASN A 132 -1.72 -5.22 -13.89
N ASP A 133 -0.77 -5.01 -12.99
CA ASP A 133 0.52 -5.71 -13.05
C ASP A 133 0.41 -7.19 -12.67
N THR A 134 -0.60 -7.56 -11.88
CA THR A 134 -0.88 -8.95 -11.55
C THR A 134 -1.70 -9.64 -12.63
N TRP A 135 -2.87 -9.13 -12.99
CA TRP A 135 -3.82 -9.83 -13.85
C TRP A 135 -3.67 -9.48 -15.33
N LEU A 136 -3.40 -8.21 -15.67
CA LEU A 136 -3.27 -7.79 -17.07
C LEU A 136 -1.92 -8.19 -17.69
N SER A 137 -0.92 -8.48 -16.87
CA SER A 137 0.41 -8.93 -17.33
C SER A 137 0.36 -10.24 -18.12
N ILE A 138 -0.62 -11.11 -17.87
CA ILE A 138 -0.85 -12.33 -18.65
C ILE A 138 -1.25 -11.99 -20.09
N TYR A 139 -2.21 -11.06 -20.26
CA TYR A 139 -2.69 -10.66 -21.58
C TYR A 139 -1.63 -9.85 -22.33
N GLN A 140 -0.90 -8.99 -21.64
CA GLN A 140 0.21 -8.22 -22.22
C GLN A 140 1.33 -9.12 -22.75
N PHE A 141 1.57 -10.26 -22.11
CA PHE A 141 2.50 -11.28 -22.59
C PHE A 141 2.03 -11.90 -23.92
N GLU A 142 0.75 -12.24 -24.05
CA GLU A 142 0.19 -12.79 -25.31
C GLU A 142 0.23 -11.77 -26.46
N LEU A 143 0.10 -10.48 -26.15
CA LEU A 143 0.14 -9.38 -27.12
C LEU A 143 1.58 -8.94 -27.49
N GLY A 144 2.62 -9.51 -26.88
CA GLY A 144 4.03 -9.23 -27.22
C GLY A 144 4.51 -7.80 -26.92
N LEU A 145 3.78 -7.05 -26.09
CA LEU A 145 4.05 -5.63 -25.83
C LEU A 145 5.19 -5.39 -24.83
N GLN A 146 5.58 -6.39 -24.03
CA GLN A 146 6.63 -6.27 -23.01
C GLN A 146 7.47 -7.54 -22.86
N SER A 147 8.68 -7.39 -22.31
CA SER A 147 9.66 -8.46 -22.14
C SER A 147 9.12 -9.58 -21.24
N ALA A 148 8.99 -10.76 -21.84
CA ALA A 148 8.37 -11.97 -21.31
C ALA A 148 8.81 -12.42 -19.90
N SER A 149 10.06 -12.14 -19.51
CA SER A 149 10.64 -12.69 -18.27
C SER A 149 10.24 -11.92 -17.02
N ALA A 150 9.95 -10.61 -17.11
CA ALA A 150 9.60 -9.81 -15.94
C ALA A 150 8.16 -10.02 -15.48
N MET A 151 7.25 -10.26 -16.43
CA MET A 151 5.80 -10.25 -16.18
C MET A 151 5.22 -11.61 -15.81
N LYS A 152 5.77 -12.69 -16.37
CA LYS A 152 5.29 -14.06 -16.12
C LYS A 152 5.48 -14.47 -14.66
N ASP A 153 6.49 -13.91 -14.00
CA ASP A 153 6.84 -14.19 -12.62
C ASP A 153 5.94 -13.45 -11.60
N CYS A 154 5.40 -12.26 -11.96
CA CYS A 154 4.49 -11.51 -11.09
C CYS A 154 3.13 -12.24 -10.89
N TRP A 155 2.61 -12.88 -11.94
CA TRP A 155 1.38 -13.67 -11.86
C TRP A 155 1.55 -14.97 -11.07
N ALA A 156 2.73 -15.56 -11.10
CA ALA A 156 3.01 -16.83 -10.44
C ALA A 156 2.97 -16.72 -8.90
N CYS A 157 2.97 -15.50 -8.35
CA CYS A 157 2.89 -15.26 -6.91
C CYS A 157 1.46 -15.32 -6.39
N LEU A 158 1.15 -16.42 -5.68
CA LEU A 158 -0.16 -16.64 -5.08
C LEU A 158 -0.53 -15.56 -4.06
N GLU A 159 0.42 -15.16 -3.22
CA GLU A 159 0.21 -14.14 -2.17
C GLU A 159 -0.16 -12.78 -2.78
N LEU A 160 0.54 -12.39 -3.85
CA LEU A 160 0.28 -11.12 -4.53
C LEU A 160 -1.10 -11.13 -5.19
N ARG A 161 -1.49 -12.25 -5.80
CA ARG A 161 -2.83 -12.43 -6.37
C ARG A 161 -3.91 -12.35 -5.30
N GLN A 162 -3.76 -13.07 -4.19
CA GLN A 162 -4.69 -13.00 -3.07
C GLN A 162 -4.77 -11.59 -2.48
N GLY A 163 -3.62 -10.93 -2.27
CA GLY A 163 -3.54 -9.56 -1.79
C GLY A 163 -4.25 -8.57 -2.73
N SER A 164 -4.08 -8.72 -4.05
CA SER A 164 -4.75 -7.89 -5.06
C SER A 164 -6.29 -8.05 -5.02
N LEU A 165 -6.79 -9.28 -4.86
CA LEU A 165 -8.23 -9.56 -4.72
C LEU A 165 -8.81 -8.98 -3.43
N VAL A 166 -8.11 -9.13 -2.30
CA VAL A 166 -8.53 -8.55 -1.03
C VAL A 166 -8.58 -7.02 -1.14
N ALA A 167 -7.54 -6.39 -1.70
CA ALA A 167 -7.50 -4.95 -1.90
C ALA A 167 -8.63 -4.44 -2.81
N LEU A 168 -8.92 -5.16 -3.90
CA LEU A 168 -10.03 -4.83 -4.81
C LEU A 168 -11.39 -4.98 -4.10
N SER A 169 -11.57 -6.04 -3.31
CA SER A 169 -12.83 -6.25 -2.57
C SER A 169 -13.09 -5.15 -1.54
N LEU A 170 -12.05 -4.71 -0.82
CA LEU A 170 -12.13 -3.60 0.13
C LEU A 170 -12.45 -2.28 -0.59
N LEU A 171 -11.85 -2.04 -1.75
CA LEU A 171 -12.15 -0.86 -2.56
C LEU A 171 -13.62 -0.85 -3.03
N LEU A 172 -14.12 -1.98 -3.53
CA LEU A 172 -15.53 -2.11 -3.93
C LEU A 172 -16.46 -1.87 -2.76
N PHE A 173 -16.13 -2.42 -1.59
CA PHE A 173 -16.88 -2.18 -0.36
C PHE A 173 -16.91 -0.70 0.04
N GLN A 174 -15.76 -0.01 -0.03
CA GLN A 174 -15.70 1.44 0.24
C GLN A 174 -16.58 2.24 -0.73
N ILE A 175 -16.56 1.92 -2.02
CA ILE A 175 -17.39 2.58 -3.03
C ILE A 175 -18.88 2.36 -2.74
N LEU A 176 -19.27 1.12 -2.41
CA LEU A 176 -20.63 0.77 -2.06
C LEU A 176 -21.11 1.54 -0.82
N MET A 177 -20.31 1.58 0.25
CA MET A 177 -20.63 2.34 1.46
C MET A 177 -20.82 3.83 1.17
N VAL A 178 -19.95 4.42 0.35
CA VAL A 178 -20.08 5.83 -0.06
C VAL A 178 -21.35 6.05 -0.89
N ALA A 179 -21.69 5.12 -1.78
CA ALA A 179 -22.93 5.19 -2.55
C ALA A 179 -24.17 5.11 -1.64
N CYS A 180 -24.20 4.16 -0.70
CA CYS A 180 -25.27 4.01 0.29
C CYS A 180 -25.45 5.29 1.13
N VAL A 181 -24.36 5.83 1.66
CA VAL A 181 -24.40 7.08 2.44
C VAL A 181 -24.89 8.25 1.59
N LYS A 182 -24.48 8.36 0.32
CA LYS A 182 -24.98 9.41 -0.57
C LYS A 182 -26.48 9.30 -0.82
N VAL A 183 -27.01 8.09 -0.91
CA VAL A 183 -28.46 7.87 -1.09
C VAL A 183 -29.21 8.25 0.19
N GLN A 184 -28.71 7.84 1.35
CA GLN A 184 -29.37 8.10 2.64
C GLN A 184 -29.23 9.55 3.13
N ALA A 185 -28.08 10.18 2.87
CA ALA A 185 -27.78 11.54 3.34
C ALA A 185 -28.24 12.64 2.36
N ARG A 186 -28.97 12.29 1.28
CA ARG A 186 -29.66 13.30 0.47
C ARG A 186 -30.65 14.01 1.37
N LYS A 187 -30.37 15.30 1.63
CA LYS A 187 -31.32 16.18 2.30
C LYS A 187 -32.63 16.12 1.50
N PRO A 188 -33.76 15.80 2.13
CA PRO A 188 -35.00 15.62 1.40
C PRO A 188 -35.45 16.94 0.80
N ASP A 189 -36.07 16.89 -0.38
CA ASP A 189 -36.37 18.07 -1.22
C ASP A 189 -37.23 19.12 -0.50
N TRP A 190 -38.05 18.70 0.48
CA TRP A 190 -38.86 19.59 1.31
C TRP A 190 -38.02 20.52 2.21
N LEU A 191 -36.76 20.19 2.50
CA LEU A 191 -35.85 21.06 3.26
C LEU A 191 -35.38 22.27 2.43
N TYR A 192 -35.44 22.17 1.10
CA TYR A 192 -35.07 23.24 0.17
C TYR A 192 -36.30 23.92 -0.45
N ALA A 193 -37.50 23.42 -0.16
CA ALA A 193 -38.72 24.09 -0.57
C ALA A 193 -38.81 25.44 0.16
N PRO A 194 -38.91 26.58 -0.55
CA PRO A 194 -39.17 27.85 0.11
C PRO A 194 -40.47 27.72 0.88
N LYS A 195 -40.48 28.19 2.14
CA LYS A 195 -41.70 28.29 2.96
C LYS A 195 -42.72 29.12 2.18
N ARG A 196 -43.66 28.47 1.50
CA ARG A 196 -44.81 29.15 0.94
C ARG A 196 -45.67 29.52 2.13
N VAL A 197 -45.70 30.81 2.47
CA VAL A 197 -46.72 31.34 3.36
C VAL A 197 -48.04 31.05 2.64
N SER A 198 -48.76 30.01 3.06
CA SER A 198 -50.14 29.85 2.66
C SER A 198 -50.86 31.04 3.26
N GLY A 199 -50.98 32.12 2.46
CA GLY A 199 -51.79 33.27 2.78
C GLY A 199 -53.24 32.80 2.88
N GLY A 200 -53.60 32.36 4.09
CA GLY A 200 -54.97 32.15 4.49
C GLY A 200 -55.60 33.53 4.71
N PHE A 201 -56.56 33.81 3.84
CA PHE A 201 -57.70 34.71 3.99
C PHE A 201 -57.46 36.22 4.20
N VAL A 202 -57.96 36.99 3.23
CA VAL A 202 -58.72 38.21 3.54
C VAL A 202 -60.13 37.97 3.01
N VAL A 203 -61.07 37.88 3.96
CA VAL A 203 -62.53 37.89 3.75
C VAL A 203 -62.95 39.24 3.22
#